data_AF-N9MEH7-F1
#
_entry.id   AF-N9MEH7-F1
#
_cell.length_a   1.000
_cell.length_b   1.000
_cell.length_c   1.000
_cell.angle_alpha   90.00
_cell.angle_beta   90.00
_cell.angle_gamma   90.00
#
_symmetry.space_group_name_H-M   'P 1'
#
loop_
_entity.id
_entity.type
_entity.pdbx_description
1 polymer ?
#
loop_
_entity_poly.entity_id
_entity_poly.type
_entity_poly.pdbx_seq_one_letter_code
_entity_poly.pdbx_strand_id
1 'polypeptide(L)'
;MEGITSQWNDEKIPLFVAEGTGTKKLESIKSSPYLSTVFHEVLSGLIAENSNLVIYGWSLGEQESHLVQQIFKNKIVAKVAISTYSQDQDECHRIYRLIKGISPNIEVEFFDSKSSGCWNNV
;
A
#
# COMPACT_ATOMS: atom_id res chain seq x y z
N MET A 1 -0.63 11.38 15.36
CA MET A 1 0.76 11.80 15.06
C MET A 1 1.69 11.56 16.25
N GLU A 2 1.23 11.81 17.50
CA GLU A 2 2.02 11.66 18.73
C GLU A 2 2.60 10.25 18.98
N GLY A 3 1.89 9.18 18.62
CA GLY A 3 2.37 7.80 18.79
C GLY A 3 3.63 7.49 17.96
N ILE A 4 3.70 7.99 16.73
CA ILE A 4 4.84 7.75 15.82
C ILE A 4 6.04 8.60 16.24
N THR A 5 5.82 9.86 16.60
CA THR A 5 6.90 10.78 17.01
C THR A 5 7.49 10.44 18.38
N SER A 6 6.75 9.79 19.28
CA SER A 6 7.27 9.37 20.60
C SER A 6 8.43 8.36 20.54
N GLN A 7 8.59 7.68 19.40
CA GLN A 7 9.62 6.65 19.18
C GLN A 7 10.85 7.19 18.44
N TRP A 8 10.87 8.47 18.08
CA TRP A 8 11.97 9.10 17.33
C TRP A 8 13.09 9.50 18.29
N ASN A 9 13.98 8.56 18.60
CA ASN A 9 15.27 8.83 19.22
C ASN A 9 16.39 8.81 18.15
N ASP A 10 17.59 9.28 18.48
CA ASP A 10 18.71 9.43 17.54
C ASP A 10 19.10 8.15 16.78
N GLU A 11 18.68 6.97 17.26
CA GLU A 11 18.94 5.67 16.64
C GLU A 11 17.79 5.15 15.76
N LYS A 12 16.60 5.77 15.81
CA LYS A 12 15.40 5.35 15.07
C LYS A 12 14.85 6.49 14.22
N ILE A 13 15.72 7.07 13.39
CA ILE A 13 15.30 8.09 12.43
C ILE A 13 14.49 7.41 11.32
N PRO A 14 13.19 7.72 11.18
CA PRO A 14 12.38 7.17 10.11
C PRO A 14 12.86 7.71 8.75
N LEU A 15 13.00 6.81 7.78
CA LEU A 15 13.34 7.17 6.42
C LEU A 15 12.06 7.40 5.61
N PHE A 16 11.93 8.57 5.00
CA PHE A 16 10.77 8.94 4.19
C PHE A 16 11.15 9.33 2.77
N VAL A 17 10.27 9.00 1.82
CA VAL A 17 10.33 9.44 0.43
C VAL A 17 9.04 10.19 0.13
N ALA A 18 9.06 11.52 0.17
CA ALA A 18 7.85 12.35 0.12
C ALA A 18 7.69 13.14 -1.20
N GLU A 19 8.78 13.64 -1.76
CA GLU A 19 8.74 14.62 -2.86
C GLU A 19 9.20 14.04 -4.20
N GLY A 20 8.78 14.70 -5.28
CA GLY A 20 9.21 14.37 -6.65
C GLY A 20 8.24 13.45 -7.39
N THR A 21 8.62 13.17 -8.64
CA THR A 21 7.87 12.28 -9.53
C THR A 21 7.99 10.83 -9.06
N GLY A 22 7.07 9.96 -9.49
CA GLY A 22 7.15 8.52 -9.18
C GLY A 22 8.48 7.88 -9.58
N THR A 23 9.13 8.37 -10.64
CA THR A 23 10.49 7.97 -11.03
C THR A 23 11.54 8.37 -10.00
N LYS A 24 11.53 9.62 -9.52
CA LYS A 24 12.44 10.10 -8.47
C LYS A 24 12.21 9.35 -7.15
N LYS A 25 10.95 9.08 -6.79
CA LYS A 25 10.62 8.27 -5.61
C LYS A 25 11.22 6.86 -5.73
N LEU A 26 11.10 6.22 -6.89
CA LEU A 26 11.68 4.90 -7.13
C LEU A 26 13.22 4.91 -7.07
N GLU A 27 13.87 5.95 -7.58
CA GLU A 27 15.32 6.12 -7.45
C GLU A 27 15.75 6.25 -5.99
N SER A 28 15.04 7.07 -5.20
CA SER A 28 15.28 7.21 -3.75
C SER A 28 15.08 5.90 -2.98
N ILE A 29 14.07 5.10 -3.36
CA ILE A 29 13.85 3.76 -2.80
C ILE A 29 15.05 2.85 -3.10
N LYS A 30 15.53 2.84 -4.35
CA LYS A 30 16.63 1.97 -4.77
C LYS A 30 17.98 2.37 -4.18
N SER A 31 18.20 3.66 -3.90
CA SER A 31 19.44 4.14 -3.30
C SER A 31 19.60 3.79 -1.81
N SER A 32 18.49 3.52 -1.12
CA SER A 32 18.51 3.10 0.29
C SER A 32 18.47 1.57 0.38
N PRO A 33 19.48 0.89 0.96
CA PRO A 33 19.47 -0.56 1.11
C PRO A 33 18.20 -1.06 1.81
N TYR A 34 17.75 -0.37 2.85
CA TYR A 34 16.53 -0.72 3.59
C TYR A 34 15.28 -0.63 2.72
N LEU A 35 15.06 0.51 2.05
CA LEU A 35 13.86 0.67 1.21
C LEU A 35 13.89 -0.24 -0.01
N SER A 36 15.08 -0.47 -0.58
CA SER A 36 15.29 -1.40 -1.68
C SER A 36 14.90 -2.82 -1.28
N THR A 37 15.35 -3.31 -0.11
CA THR A 37 14.94 -4.62 0.44
C THR A 37 13.44 -4.67 0.67
N VAL A 38 12.83 -3.66 1.30
CA VAL A 38 11.38 -3.62 1.51
C VAL A 38 10.64 -3.67 0.18
N PHE A 39 11.06 -2.90 -0.81
CA PHE A 39 10.44 -2.86 -2.13
C PHE A 39 10.57 -4.20 -2.88
N HIS A 40 11.77 -4.78 -2.91
CA HIS A 40 12.06 -5.96 -3.71
C HIS A 40 11.61 -7.27 -3.06
N GLU A 41 11.69 -7.38 -1.74
CA GLU A 41 11.45 -8.62 -1.01
C GLU A 41 10.11 -8.58 -0.28
N VAL A 42 9.89 -7.58 0.58
CA VAL A 42 8.69 -7.51 1.43
C VAL A 42 7.43 -7.25 0.60
N LEU A 43 7.39 -6.15 -0.16
CA LEU A 43 6.20 -5.79 -0.94
C LEU A 43 5.82 -6.87 -1.94
N SER A 44 6.83 -7.51 -2.55
CA SER A 44 6.60 -8.59 -3.50
C SER A 44 6.02 -9.87 -2.89
N GLY A 45 6.23 -10.07 -1.59
CA GLY A 45 5.76 -11.22 -0.84
C GLY A 45 4.41 -11.01 -0.15
N LEU A 46 3.86 -9.78 -0.17
CA LEU A 46 2.57 -9.47 0.47
C LEU A 46 1.41 -10.25 -0.16
N ILE A 47 1.48 -10.49 -1.47
CA ILE A 47 0.52 -11.30 -2.20
C ILE A 47 1.15 -12.68 -2.44
N ALA A 48 0.83 -13.59 -1.52
CA ALA A 48 1.20 -15.00 -1.52
C ALA A 48 -0.04 -15.92 -1.49
N GLU A 49 0.14 -17.21 -1.76
CA GLU A 49 -0.95 -18.18 -1.73
C GLU A 49 -1.60 -18.22 -0.32
N ASN A 50 -2.93 -18.19 -0.26
CA ASN A 50 -3.71 -18.14 0.98
C ASN A 50 -3.45 -16.91 1.88
N SER A 51 -2.92 -15.81 1.33
CA SER A 51 -2.78 -14.54 2.05
C SER A 51 -3.95 -13.60 1.81
N ASN A 52 -4.24 -12.77 2.83
CA ASN A 52 -5.16 -11.65 2.75
C ASN A 52 -4.38 -10.36 3.05
N LEU A 53 -4.54 -9.34 2.22
CA LEU A 53 -3.92 -8.04 2.42
C LEU A 53 -5.00 -7.01 2.78
N VAL A 54 -4.77 -6.23 3.84
CA VAL A 54 -5.63 -5.09 4.18
C VAL A 54 -4.84 -3.81 4.00
N ILE A 55 -5.38 -2.87 3.21
CA ILE A 55 -4.76 -1.58 2.93
C ILE A 55 -5.59 -0.48 3.58
N TYR A 56 -4.93 0.34 4.40
CA TYR A 56 -5.55 1.50 5.05
C TYR A 56 -5.05 2.82 4.47
N GLY A 57 -5.96 3.77 4.27
CA GLY A 57 -5.63 5.18 4.02
C GLY A 57 -4.79 5.47 2.77
N TRP A 58 -4.76 4.57 1.79
CA TRP A 58 -3.93 4.72 0.59
C TRP A 58 -4.80 4.81 -0.66
N SER A 59 -4.70 5.94 -1.35
CA SER A 59 -5.43 6.19 -2.59
C SER A 59 -4.85 5.47 -3.81
N LEU A 60 -3.69 4.81 -3.73
CA LEU A 60 -3.06 4.15 -4.88
C LEU A 60 -2.93 5.12 -6.09
N GLY A 61 -2.35 6.29 -5.82
CA GLY A 61 -2.14 7.35 -6.81
C GLY A 61 -1.04 7.02 -7.83
N GLU A 62 -0.97 7.83 -8.89
CA GLU A 62 0.00 7.65 -9.98
C GLU A 62 1.45 7.73 -9.50
N GLN A 63 1.74 8.61 -8.54
CA GLN A 63 3.08 8.83 -7.99
C GLN A 63 3.64 7.58 -7.29
N GLU A 64 2.75 6.72 -6.76
CA GLU A 64 3.08 5.47 -6.08
C GLU A 64 2.83 4.24 -6.95
N SER A 65 2.58 4.42 -8.26
CA SER A 65 2.27 3.32 -9.19
C SER A 65 3.30 2.18 -9.16
N HIS A 66 4.58 2.49 -8.96
CA HIS A 66 5.64 1.50 -8.82
C HIS A 66 5.45 0.58 -7.61
N LEU A 67 4.91 1.09 -6.48
CA LEU A 67 4.57 0.27 -5.31
C LEU A 67 3.39 -0.64 -5.63
N VAL A 68 2.35 -0.12 -6.28
CA VAL A 68 1.16 -0.88 -6.70
C VAL A 68 1.55 -2.03 -7.62
N GLN A 69 2.36 -1.75 -8.64
CA GLN A 69 2.89 -2.75 -9.55
C GLN A 69 3.67 -3.82 -8.79
N GLN A 70 4.51 -3.41 -7.85
CA GLN A 70 5.36 -4.35 -7.11
C GLN A 70 4.57 -5.28 -6.17
N ILE A 71 3.53 -4.77 -5.51
CA ILE A 71 2.64 -5.55 -4.63
C ILE A 71 1.81 -6.55 -5.44
N PHE A 72 1.24 -6.10 -6.57
CA PHE A 72 0.29 -6.89 -7.34
C PHE A 72 0.90 -7.63 -8.54
N LYS A 73 2.23 -7.64 -8.70
CA LYS A 73 2.90 -8.32 -9.84
C LYS A 73 2.64 -9.83 -9.90
N ASN A 74 2.37 -10.47 -8.75
CA ASN A 74 2.08 -11.89 -8.68
C ASN A 74 0.62 -12.13 -9.09
N LYS A 75 0.41 -12.90 -10.16
CA LYS A 75 -0.93 -13.18 -10.73
C LYS A 75 -1.63 -14.37 -10.08
N ILE A 76 -1.54 -14.46 -8.75
CA ILE A 76 -2.13 -15.53 -7.96
C ILE A 76 -3.53 -15.14 -7.45
N VAL A 77 -4.26 -16.14 -6.94
CA VAL A 77 -5.54 -15.91 -6.26
C VAL A 77 -5.26 -15.42 -4.84
N ALA A 78 -5.76 -14.24 -4.50
CA ALA A 78 -5.64 -13.62 -3.18
C ALA A 78 -6.83 -12.67 -2.95
N LYS A 79 -7.04 -12.27 -1.70
CA LYS A 79 -8.04 -11.25 -1.34
C LYS A 79 -7.38 -9.99 -0.80
N VAL A 80 -7.89 -8.84 -1.22
CA VAL A 80 -7.41 -7.52 -0.80
C VAL A 80 -8.59 -6.70 -0.33
N ALA A 81 -8.54 -6.25 0.93
CA ALA A 81 -9.52 -5.34 1.50
C ALA A 81 -8.91 -3.92 1.57
N ILE A 82 -9.64 -2.90 1.11
CA ILE A 82 -9.16 -1.52 1.05
C ILE A 82 -10.12 -0.61 1.81
N SER A 83 -9.58 0.10 2.80
CA SER A 83 -10.36 1.07 3.57
C SER A 83 -10.64 2.31 2.72
N THR A 84 -11.86 2.82 2.80
CA THR A 84 -12.24 4.10 2.19
C THR A 84 -12.80 5.04 3.25
N TYR A 85 -12.68 6.34 3.00
CA TYR A 85 -13.35 7.35 3.80
C TYR A 85 -14.55 7.85 3.01
N SER A 86 -15.74 7.85 3.62
CA SER A 86 -16.99 8.32 3.00
C SER A 86 -17.49 7.59 1.74
N GLN A 87 -17.00 6.35 1.48
CA GLN A 87 -17.48 5.50 0.38
C GLN A 87 -17.46 6.18 -1.00
N ASP A 88 -16.38 6.90 -1.32
CA ASP A 88 -16.20 7.49 -2.65
C ASP A 88 -16.18 6.39 -3.73
N GLN A 89 -17.28 6.27 -4.48
CA GLN A 89 -17.46 5.23 -5.47
C GLN A 89 -16.54 5.40 -6.68
N ASP A 90 -16.20 6.63 -7.05
CA ASP A 90 -15.32 6.91 -8.19
C ASP A 90 -13.89 6.48 -7.86
N GLU A 91 -13.45 6.77 -6.63
CA GLU A 91 -12.17 6.28 -6.12
C GLU A 91 -12.14 4.75 -6.05
N CYS A 92 -13.18 4.12 -5.49
CA CYS A 92 -13.30 2.65 -5.46
C CYS A 92 -13.19 2.05 -6.86
N HIS A 93 -13.93 2.62 -7.82
CA HIS A 93 -13.96 2.13 -9.19
C HIS A 93 -12.57 2.26 -9.85
N ARG A 94 -11.89 3.39 -9.65
CA ARG A 94 -10.54 3.61 -10.18
C ARG A 94 -9.54 2.61 -9.60
N ILE A 95 -9.55 2.42 -8.28
CA ILE A 95 -8.68 1.47 -7.58
C ILE A 95 -8.95 0.03 -8.05
N TYR A 96 -10.23 -0.34 -8.15
CA TYR A 96 -10.63 -1.66 -8.63
C TYR A 96 -10.08 -1.94 -10.03
N ARG A 97 -10.26 -0.99 -10.97
CA ARG A 97 -9.72 -1.13 -12.34
C ARG A 97 -8.21 -1.21 -12.35
N LEU A 98 -7.53 -0.41 -11.53
CA LEU A 98 -6.06 -0.41 -11.43
C LEU A 98 -5.54 -1.80 -11.00
N ILE A 99 -6.08 -2.36 -9.92
CA ILE A 99 -5.65 -3.67 -9.40
C ILE A 99 -5.99 -4.78 -10.41
N LYS A 100 -7.23 -4.79 -10.94
CA LYS A 100 -7.66 -5.81 -11.91
C LYS A 100 -6.88 -5.75 -13.23
N GLY A 101 -6.40 -4.57 -13.63
CA GLY A 101 -5.53 -4.42 -14.79
C GLY A 101 -4.15 -5.07 -14.62
N ILE A 102 -3.67 -5.19 -13.37
CA ILE A 102 -2.36 -5.77 -13.04
C ILE A 102 -2.51 -7.26 -12.71
N SER A 103 -3.44 -7.59 -11.82
CA SER A 103 -3.70 -8.94 -11.31
C SER A 103 -5.21 -9.24 -11.28
N PRO A 104 -5.77 -9.81 -12.37
CA PRO A 104 -7.22 -10.01 -12.51
C PRO A 104 -7.80 -11.03 -11.51
N ASN A 105 -6.95 -11.91 -10.98
CA ASN A 105 -7.32 -13.01 -10.08
C ASN A 105 -7.48 -12.58 -8.61
N ILE A 106 -7.12 -11.34 -8.27
CA ILE A 106 -7.26 -10.80 -6.92
C ILE A 106 -8.69 -10.36 -6.67
N GLU A 107 -9.34 -10.88 -5.64
CA GLU A 107 -10.61 -10.37 -5.15
C GLU A 107 -10.38 -9.05 -4.38
N VAL A 108 -11.14 -8.01 -4.71
CA VAL A 108 -10.99 -6.67 -4.11
C VAL A 108 -12.28 -6.32 -3.40
N GLU A 109 -12.18 -6.05 -2.10
CA GLU A 109 -13.28 -5.61 -1.24
C GLU A 109 -12.99 -4.21 -0.70
N PHE A 110 -14.01 -3.37 -0.62
CA PHE A 110 -13.91 -2.05 -0.02
C PHE A 110 -14.72 -2.01 1.28
N PHE A 111 -14.19 -1.33 2.29
CA PHE A 111 -14.88 -1.13 3.56
C PHE A 111 -14.75 0.31 4.05
N ASP A 112 -15.71 0.76 4.86
CA ASP A 112 -15.63 2.09 5.48
C ASP A 112 -14.62 2.03 6.64
N SER A 113 -13.64 2.94 6.63
CA SER A 113 -12.62 3.08 7.68
C SER A 113 -13.21 3.38 9.08
N LYS A 114 -14.49 3.75 9.19
CA LYS A 114 -15.22 3.94 10.45
C LYS A 114 -15.99 2.70 10.90
N SER A 115 -15.94 1.60 10.14
CA SER A 115 -16.65 0.37 10.50
C SER A 115 -16.16 -0.18 11.84
N SER A 116 -17.07 -0.74 12.63
CA SER A 116 -16.74 -1.42 13.88
C SER A 116 -15.73 -2.55 13.65
N GLY A 117 -14.67 -2.60 14.45
CA GLY A 117 -13.62 -3.62 14.32
C GLY A 117 -12.48 -3.25 13.37
N CYS A 118 -12.52 -2.08 12.71
CA CYS A 118 -11.34 -1.58 12.01
C CYS A 118 -10.22 -1.26 13.00
N TRP A 119 -8.97 -1.51 12.59
CA TRP A 119 -7.79 -1.36 13.46
C TRP A 119 -7.53 0.08 13.93
N ASN A 120 -8.15 1.08 13.29
CA ASN A 120 -8.08 2.48 13.69
C ASN A 120 -9.17 2.89 14.70
N ASN A 121 -10.09 1.97 15.06
CA ASN A 121 -11.20 2.21 16.00
C ASN A 121 -11.02 1.41 17.30
N VAL A 122 -9.77 1.26 17.77
CA VAL A 122 -9.40 0.61 19.04
C VAL A 122 -9.51 1.55 20.23
#